data_AF-A0A1B0EYR5-F1
#
_entry.id   AF-A0A1B0EYR5-F1
#
_cell.length_a   1.000
_cell.length_b   1.000
_cell.length_c   1.000
_cell.angle_alpha   90.00
_cell.angle_beta   90.00
_cell.angle_gamma   90.00
#
_symmetry.space_group_name_H-M   'P 1'
#
loop_
_entity.id
_entity.type
_entity.pdbx_description
1 polymer ?
#
loop_
_entity_poly.entity_id
_entity_poly.type
_entity_poly.pdbx_seq_one_letter_code
_entity_poly.pdbx_strand_id
1 'polypeptide(L)'
;MSIKFSQAIDFINKAQKSDEGQNFREAIVLYESGVRHLLDALEHEIKGETAREAITQKCLLYRERAEELRQNIGESESGRIAQTTV
;
A
#
# COMPACT_ATOMS: atom_id res chain seq x y z
N MET A 1 -22.94 -0.13 -1.37
CA MET A 1 -21.48 -0.20 -1.47
C MET A 1 -20.99 1.22 -1.30
N SER A 2 -20.53 1.58 -0.10
CA SER A 2 -20.27 2.97 0.24
C SER A 2 -18.96 3.44 -0.37
N ILE A 3 -18.94 4.71 -0.74
CA ILE A 3 -17.90 5.35 -1.57
C ILE A 3 -16.48 5.17 -0.98
N LYS A 4 -16.35 5.11 0.35
CA LYS A 4 -15.06 4.99 1.04
C LYS A 4 -14.35 3.65 0.79
N PHE A 5 -15.08 2.54 0.74
CA PHE A 5 -14.48 1.23 0.48
C PHE A 5 -13.98 1.12 -0.96
N SER A 6 -14.80 1.55 -1.92
CA SER A 6 -14.41 1.59 -3.33
C SER A 6 -13.20 2.51 -3.56
N GLN A 7 -13.17 3.68 -2.91
CA GLN A 7 -12.01 4.58 -2.97
C GLN A 7 -10.73 3.93 -2.44
N ALA A 8 -10.82 3.18 -1.32
CA ALA A 8 -9.67 2.47 -0.78
C ALA A 8 -9.12 1.42 -1.77
N ILE A 9 -10.01 0.68 -2.42
CA ILE A 9 -9.65 -0.29 -3.46
C ILE A 9 -9.03 0.40 -4.68
N ASP A 10 -9.55 1.56 -5.08
CA ASP A 10 -8.96 2.38 -6.16
C ASP A 10 -7.53 2.84 -5.81
N PHE A 11 -7.29 3.29 -4.58
CA PHE A 11 -5.95 3.68 -4.12
C PHE A 11 -4.97 2.50 -4.16
N ILE A 12 -5.41 1.32 -3.74
CA ILE A 12 -4.57 0.11 -3.76
C ILE A 12 -4.29 -0.35 -5.19
N ASN A 13 -5.28 -0.32 -6.08
CA ASN A 13 -5.06 -0.61 -7.50
C ASN A 13 -4.09 0.39 -8.15
N LYS A 14 -4.20 1.68 -7.82
CA LYS A 14 -3.24 2.69 -8.27
C LYS A 14 -1.84 2.42 -7.70
N ALA A 15 -1.73 2.02 -6.44
CA ALA A 15 -0.46 1.65 -5.83
C ALA A 15 0.22 0.50 -6.58
N GLN A 16 -0.53 -0.55 -6.95
CA GLN A 16 -0.01 -1.67 -7.73
C GLN A 16 0.44 -1.25 -9.14
N LYS A 17 -0.31 -0.38 -9.81
CA LYS A 17 0.12 0.17 -11.12
C LYS A 17 1.39 1.02 -11.00
N SER A 18 1.52 1.80 -9.92
CA SER A 18 2.74 2.58 -9.66
C SER A 18 3.92 1.68 -9.29
N ASP A 19 3.67 0.54 -8.65
CA ASP A 19 4.65 -0.51 -8.34
C ASP A 19 5.24 -1.11 -9.63
N GLU A 20 4.39 -1.46 -10.60
CA GLU A 20 4.80 -1.91 -11.93
C GLU A 20 5.60 -0.83 -12.69
N GLY A 21 5.27 0.43 -12.48
CA GLY A 21 5.95 1.59 -13.07
C GLY A 21 7.29 1.95 -12.41
N GLN A 22 7.80 1.16 -11.47
CA GLN A 22 8.96 1.45 -10.62
C GLN A 22 8.84 2.76 -9.80
N ASN A 23 7.62 3.29 -9.67
CA ASN A 23 7.32 4.48 -8.87
C ASN A 23 6.93 4.08 -7.46
N PHE A 24 7.83 3.36 -6.81
CA PHE A 24 7.60 2.77 -5.49
C PHE A 24 7.33 3.84 -4.42
N ARG A 25 7.94 5.03 -4.52
CA ARG A 25 7.74 6.14 -3.58
C ARG A 25 6.28 6.62 -3.58
N GLU A 26 5.64 6.65 -4.74
CA GLU A 26 4.23 7.03 -4.87
C GLU A 26 3.32 5.86 -4.49
N ALA A 27 3.71 4.62 -4.84
CA ALA A 27 3.00 3.41 -4.45
C ALA A 27 2.84 3.29 -2.92
N ILE A 28 3.90 3.59 -2.16
CA ILE A 28 3.87 3.56 -0.69
C ILE A 28 2.83 4.52 -0.12
N VAL A 29 2.80 5.77 -0.60
CA VAL A 29 1.85 6.79 -0.15
C VAL A 29 0.41 6.37 -0.47
N LEU A 30 0.20 5.75 -1.64
CA LEU A 30 -1.09 5.22 -2.08
C LEU A 30 -1.53 4.03 -1.21
N TYR A 31 -0.61 3.12 -0.83
CA TYR A 31 -0.89 2.03 0.10
C TYR A 31 -1.28 2.54 1.49
N GLU A 32 -0.56 3.51 2.05
CA GLU A 32 -0.90 4.12 3.35
C GLU A 32 -2.26 4.82 3.30
N SER A 33 -2.55 5.53 2.21
CA SER A 33 -3.84 6.20 2.00
C SER A 33 -4.98 5.19 1.88
N GLY A 34 -4.77 4.08 1.17
CA GLY A 34 -5.75 2.99 1.05
C GLY A 34 -6.05 2.33 2.40
N VAL A 35 -5.02 2.03 3.19
CA VAL A 35 -5.17 1.45 4.54
C VAL A 35 -5.95 2.38 5.48
N ARG A 36 -5.71 3.70 5.41
CA ARG A 36 -6.44 4.68 6.22
C ARG A 36 -7.95 4.66 5.91
N HIS A 37 -8.33 4.59 4.63
CA HIS A 37 -9.74 4.51 4.23
C HIS A 37 -10.37 3.15 4.58
N LEU A 38 -9.61 2.06 4.54
CA LEU A 38 -10.07 0.74 4.98
C LEU A 38 -10.38 0.71 6.47
N LEU A 39 -9.55 1.33 7.32
CA LEU A 39 -9.79 1.45 8.76
C LEU A 39 -11.04 2.28 9.07
N ASP A 40 -11.21 3.42 8.38
CA ASP A 40 -12.40 4.25 8.48
C ASP A 40 -13.69 3.46 8.16
N ALA A 41 -13.65 2.64 7.11
CA ALA A 41 -14.74 1.76 6.73
C ALA A 41 -14.96 0.62 7.75
N LEU A 42 -13.88 0.14 8.37
CA LEU A 42 -13.93 -0.92 9.39
C LEU A 42 -14.61 -0.46 10.69
N GLU A 43 -14.37 0.78 11.10
CA GLU A 43 -15.00 1.37 12.29
C GLU A 43 -16.48 1.70 12.08
N HIS A 44 -16.86 2.19 10.90
CA HIS A 44 -18.22 2.69 10.65
C HIS A 44 -19.14 1.70 9.95
N GLU A 45 -18.61 0.91 9.00
CA GLU A 45 -19.44 0.05 8.14
C GLU A 45 -19.42 -1.42 8.54
N ILE A 46 -18.28 -1.92 9.03
CA ILE A 46 -18.14 -3.34 9.30
C ILE A 46 -18.52 -3.66 10.74
N LYS A 47 -19.73 -4.19 10.89
CA LYS A 47 -20.24 -4.70 12.18
C LYS A 47 -19.97 -6.19 12.41
N GLY A 48 -19.62 -6.94 11.36
CA GLY A 48 -19.35 -8.38 11.43
C GLY A 48 -17.87 -8.68 11.73
N GLU A 49 -17.62 -9.52 12.72
CA GLU A 49 -16.27 -9.88 13.20
C GLU A 49 -15.42 -10.54 12.10
N THR A 50 -15.99 -11.45 11.32
CA THR A 50 -15.28 -12.11 10.19
C THR A 50 -14.83 -11.13 9.12
N ALA A 51 -15.68 -10.16 8.76
CA ALA A 51 -15.34 -9.15 7.76
C ALA A 51 -14.30 -8.16 8.31
N ARG A 52 -14.38 -7.84 9.61
CA ARG A 52 -13.39 -7.01 10.30
C ARG A 52 -12.02 -7.67 10.28
N GLU A 53 -11.96 -8.96 10.56
CA GLU A 53 -10.72 -9.73 10.55
C GLU A 53 -10.12 -9.78 9.14
N ALA A 54 -10.94 -10.05 8.12
CA ALA A 54 -10.50 -10.08 6.72
C ALA A 54 -9.92 -8.74 6.24
N ILE A 55 -10.54 -7.61 6.60
CA ILE A 55 -10.04 -6.28 6.23
C ILE A 55 -8.78 -5.93 7.02
N THR A 56 -8.72 -6.28 8.30
CA THR A 56 -7.53 -6.08 9.15
C THR A 56 -6.32 -6.83 8.58
N GLN A 57 -6.52 -8.09 8.19
CA GLN A 57 -5.50 -8.90 7.52
C GLN A 57 -5.03 -8.25 6.21
N LYS A 58 -5.96 -7.73 5.40
CA LYS A 58 -5.60 -6.99 4.18
C LYS A 58 -4.78 -5.74 4.49
N CYS A 59 -5.16 -4.95 5.50
CA CYS A 59 -4.39 -3.77 5.90
C CYS A 59 -2.96 -4.12 6.34
N LEU A 60 -2.80 -5.21 7.09
CA LEU A 60 -1.48 -5.74 7.48
C LEU A 60 -0.66 -6.13 6.26
N LEU A 61 -1.24 -6.89 5.32
CA LEU A 61 -0.58 -7.33 4.10
C LEU A 61 -0.07 -6.15 3.26
N TYR A 62 -0.90 -5.11 3.05
CA TYR A 62 -0.47 -3.93 2.29
C TYR A 62 0.60 -3.11 3.01
N ARG A 63 0.58 -3.10 4.35
CA ARG A 63 1.58 -2.40 5.15
C ARG A 63 2.94 -3.11 5.10
N GLU A 64 2.94 -4.44 5.21
CA GLU A 64 4.13 -5.28 5.01
C GLU A 64 4.69 -5.10 3.60
N ARG A 65 3.83 -5.15 2.58
CA ARG A 65 4.25 -4.93 1.19
C ARG A 65 4.88 -3.56 0.97
N ALA A 66 4.30 -2.50 1.54
CA ALA A 66 4.88 -1.16 1.45
C ALA A 66 6.25 -1.08 2.13
N GLU A 67 6.52 -1.89 3.16
CA GLU A 67 7.80 -1.96 3.85
C GLU A 67 8.86 -2.71 3.03
N GLU A 68 8.49 -3.83 2.42
CA GLU A 68 9.33 -4.53 1.44
C GLU A 68 9.71 -3.61 0.27
N LEU A 69 8.73 -2.88 -0.28
CA LEU A 69 8.98 -1.93 -1.36
C LEU A 69 9.93 -0.80 -0.91
N ARG A 70 9.79 -0.29 0.32
CA ARG A 70 10.72 0.71 0.88
C ARG A 70 12.16 0.19 0.93
N GLN A 71 12.37 -1.06 1.32
CA GLN A 71 13.69 -1.68 1.35
C GLN A 71 14.26 -1.88 -0.06
N ASN A 72 13.43 -2.30 -1.00
CA ASN A 72 13.84 -2.55 -2.38
C ASN A 72 14.26 -1.27 -3.14
N ILE A 73 13.60 -0.13 -2.88
CA ILE A 73 14.03 1.19 -3.41
C ILE A 73 15.44 1.54 -2.90
N GLY A 74 15.70 1.29 -1.62
CA GLY A 74 16.99 1.58 -1.00
C GLY A 74 18.14 0.79 -1.63
N GLU A 75 17.91 -0.48 -1.95
CA GLU A 75 18.90 -1.32 -2.66
C GLU A 75 19.07 -0.91 -4.12
N SER A 76 17.98 -0.57 -4.82
CA SER A 76 18.01 -0.16 -6.23
C SER A 76 18.76 1.17 -6.45
N GLU A 77 18.64 2.13 -5.53
CA GLU A 77 19.41 3.38 -5.55
C GLU A 77 20.87 3.16 -5.12
N SER A 78 21.13 2.25 -4.17
CA SER A 78 22.48 1.90 -3.69
C SER A 78 23.32 1.18 -4.75
N GLY A 79 22.70 0.42 -5.65
CA GLY A 79 23.39 -0.21 -6.78
C GLY A 79 23.92 0.76 -7.85
N ARG A 80 23.39 1.99 -7.94
CA ARG A 80 23.81 2.99 -8.94
C ARG A 80 25.01 3.83 -8.50
N ILE A 81 25.22 3.99 -7.18
CA ILE A 81 26.33 4.80 -6.66
C ILE A 81 27.70 4.09 -6.73
N ALA A 82 27.74 2.79 -6.99
CA ALA A 82 28.99 2.04 -7.10
C ALA A 82 29.63 2.05 -8.52
N GLN A 83 28.96 2.61 -9.55
CA GLN A 83 29.48 2.64 -10.93
C GLN A 83 30.04 3.99 -11.40
N THR A 84 30.10 5.02 -10.56
CA THR A 84 30.75 6.31 -10.90
C THR A 84 31.84 6.64 -9.88
N THR A 85 32.91 5.84 -9.94
CA THR A 85 34.24 6.29 -9.48
C THR A 85 35.23 5.82 -10.54
N VAL A 86 35.42 6.66 -11.56
CA VAL A 86 36.55 6.60 -12.50
C VAL A 86 37.54 7.69 -12.11
#